data_AF-A0A7L3LYU2-F1
#
_entry.id   AF-A0A7L3LYU2-F1
#
_cell.length_a   1.000
_cell.length_b   1.000
_cell.length_c   1.000
_cell.angle_alpha   90.00
_cell.angle_beta   90.00
_cell.angle_gamma   90.00
#
_symmetry.space_group_name_H-M   'P 1'
#
loop_
_entity.id
_entity.type
_entity.pdbx_description
1 polymer ?
#
loop_
_entity_poly.entity_id
_entity_poly.type
_entity_poly.pdbx_seq_one_letter_code
_entity_poly.pdbx_strand_id
1 'polypeptide(L)'
;FDNTVEPGSPGRQFQQFPSDAKAYMTLNTSILNYPCPKTPGEISVLRVGSETSCTKDKNRPTCNGPLPGPGPYQVKFLALNDSGPVAETAWSEPITLRTAQPLSNISTAPSNHSAAMIAITSILSILFAILLATLVAMLLCGTEPTCGSSTFSKPEEVRVQRYNTHHVYDQPAARL
;
A
#
# COMPACT_ATOMS: atom_id res chain seq x y z
N PHE A 1 31.18 -21.66 26.92
CA PHE A 1 31.36 -20.24 26.55
C PHE A 1 32.20 -19.62 27.64
N ASP A 2 33.31 -19.00 27.28
CA ASP A 2 34.20 -18.34 28.24
C ASP A 2 33.88 -16.84 28.29
N ASN A 3 33.51 -16.36 29.46
CA ASN A 3 33.09 -14.99 29.73
C ASN A 3 34.26 -14.03 29.85
N THR A 4 35.47 -14.52 30.16
CA THR A 4 36.63 -13.64 30.37
C THR A 4 37.21 -13.12 29.05
N VAL A 5 36.74 -13.64 27.93
CA VAL A 5 37.16 -13.24 26.59
C VAL A 5 36.46 -11.93 26.21
N GLU A 6 37.26 -10.96 25.75
CA GLU A 6 36.78 -9.62 25.37
C GLU A 6 35.76 -9.66 24.22
N PRO A 7 34.70 -8.82 24.26
CA PRO A 7 33.77 -8.68 23.14
C PRO A 7 34.48 -8.34 21.82
N GLY A 8 34.18 -9.10 20.77
CA GLY A 8 34.72 -8.86 19.44
C GLY A 8 36.14 -9.39 19.20
N SER A 9 36.75 -10.03 20.19
CA SER A 9 37.99 -10.78 20.00
C SER A 9 37.81 -11.90 18.94
N PRO A 10 38.91 -12.46 18.40
CA PRO A 10 38.86 -13.67 17.57
C PRO A 10 38.05 -14.78 18.25
N GLY A 11 37.13 -15.42 17.52
CA GLY A 11 36.23 -16.45 18.06
C GLY A 11 35.03 -15.93 18.86
N ARG A 12 34.86 -14.60 18.96
CA ARG A 12 33.68 -13.93 19.56
C ARG A 12 32.97 -12.98 18.60
N GLN A 13 33.42 -12.92 17.35
CA GLN A 13 32.86 -12.06 16.32
C GLN A 13 31.58 -12.65 15.71
N PHE A 14 30.64 -11.78 15.38
CA PHE A 14 29.44 -12.19 14.63
C PHE A 14 29.80 -12.87 13.30
N GLN A 15 30.81 -12.37 12.58
CA GLN A 15 31.16 -12.84 11.24
C GLN A 15 31.69 -14.29 11.21
N GLN A 16 32.10 -14.83 12.36
CA GLN A 16 32.53 -16.22 12.52
C GLN A 16 31.41 -17.12 13.04
N PHE A 17 30.27 -16.54 13.41
CA PHE A 17 29.11 -17.29 13.87
C PHE A 17 28.25 -17.73 12.68
N PRO A 18 27.78 -18.99 12.61
CA PRO A 18 27.98 -20.09 13.57
C PRO A 18 29.09 -21.07 13.14
N SER A 19 29.84 -20.76 12.06
CA SER A 19 30.79 -21.68 11.42
C SER A 19 31.94 -22.02 12.36
N ASP A 20 32.72 -21.02 12.72
CA ASP A 20 33.97 -21.16 13.48
C ASP A 20 33.77 -20.78 14.95
N ALA A 21 32.80 -19.89 15.23
CA ALA A 21 32.42 -19.48 16.57
C ALA A 21 31.07 -20.10 16.98
N LYS A 22 31.04 -20.76 18.15
CA LYS A 22 29.80 -21.32 18.73
C LYS A 22 28.87 -20.29 19.36
N ALA A 23 29.40 -19.11 19.67
CA ALA A 23 28.66 -17.96 20.18
C ALA A 23 29.49 -16.70 19.93
N TYR A 24 28.80 -15.58 19.82
CA TYR A 24 29.39 -14.25 19.63
C TYR A 24 28.85 -13.31 20.70
N MET A 25 29.60 -12.25 20.98
CA MET A 25 29.14 -11.18 21.86
C MET A 25 28.62 -10.04 20.99
N THR A 26 27.42 -9.56 21.32
CA THR A 26 26.76 -8.52 20.56
C THR A 26 26.02 -7.56 21.47
N LEU A 27 25.59 -6.42 20.92
CA LEU A 27 24.75 -5.43 21.59
C LEU A 27 25.41 -4.84 22.85
N ASN A 28 26.49 -4.08 22.64
CA ASN A 28 27.03 -3.25 23.72
C ASN A 28 25.99 -2.16 24.07
N THR A 29 25.46 -2.21 25.28
CA THR A 29 24.46 -1.25 25.76
C THR A 29 24.71 -0.89 27.22
N SER A 30 24.28 0.30 27.62
CA SER A 30 24.38 0.76 29.00
C SER A 30 23.10 0.45 29.76
N ILE A 31 23.24 0.24 31.07
CA ILE A 31 22.11 0.11 32.00
C ILE A 31 21.14 1.29 31.94
N LEU A 32 21.61 2.46 31.49
CA LEU A 32 20.77 3.65 31.29
C LEU A 32 19.67 3.45 30.23
N ASN A 33 19.88 2.55 29.27
CA ASN A 33 18.87 2.22 28.24
C ASN A 33 17.83 1.22 28.75
N TYR A 34 18.07 0.58 29.90
CA TYR A 34 17.25 -0.47 30.48
C TYR A 34 17.09 -0.25 32.00
N PRO A 35 16.52 0.90 32.43
CA PRO A 35 16.42 1.24 33.84
C PRO A 35 15.50 0.28 34.61
N CYS A 36 15.87 0.01 35.87
CA CYS A 36 15.07 -0.72 36.83
C CYS A 36 14.66 0.23 37.99
N PRO A 37 13.41 0.20 38.48
CA PRO A 37 12.33 -0.72 38.10
C PRO A 37 11.67 -0.35 36.78
N LYS A 38 11.11 -1.35 36.12
CA LYS A 38 10.38 -1.19 34.86
C LYS A 38 9.15 -0.30 35.06
N THR A 39 8.89 0.63 34.14
CA THR A 39 7.63 1.37 34.09
C THR A 39 6.47 0.38 33.89
N PRO A 40 5.39 0.44 34.68
CA PRO A 40 4.22 -0.42 34.47
C PRO A 40 3.67 -0.30 33.05
N GLY A 41 3.49 -1.44 32.37
CA GLY A 41 2.98 -1.50 30.99
C GLY A 41 4.04 -1.36 29.90
N GLU A 42 5.26 -0.93 30.23
CA GLU A 42 6.36 -0.89 29.27
C GLU A 42 7.01 -2.27 29.13
N ILE A 43 7.51 -2.66 27.95
CA ILE A 43 8.32 -3.86 27.75
C ILE A 43 9.66 -3.46 27.15
N SER A 44 10.72 -3.54 27.95
CA SER A 44 12.08 -3.37 27.45
C SER A 44 12.51 -4.65 26.73
N VAL A 45 12.72 -4.56 25.42
CA VAL A 45 13.12 -5.69 24.57
C VAL A 45 14.50 -5.39 23.98
N LEU A 46 15.42 -6.33 24.13
CA LEU A 46 16.70 -6.32 23.44
C LEU A 46 16.61 -7.22 22.21
N ARG A 47 16.51 -6.62 21.03
CA ARG A 47 16.37 -7.36 19.77
C ARG A 47 17.73 -7.84 19.28
N VAL A 48 17.92 -9.15 19.18
CA VAL A 48 19.11 -9.77 18.56
C VAL A 48 18.89 -9.93 17.05
N GLY A 49 19.94 -9.71 16.27
CA GLY A 49 19.99 -9.90 14.83
C GLY A 49 19.36 -8.81 13.96
N SER A 50 19.32 -7.55 14.42
CA SER A 50 18.65 -6.45 13.70
C SER A 50 19.54 -5.63 12.77
N GLU A 51 20.87 -5.78 12.83
CA GLU A 51 21.81 -4.95 12.09
C GLU A 51 22.24 -5.61 10.78
N THR A 52 21.42 -5.49 9.73
CA THR A 52 21.75 -6.07 8.41
C THR A 52 22.97 -5.42 7.75
N SER A 53 23.24 -4.15 8.05
CA SER A 53 24.32 -3.35 7.41
C SER A 53 25.73 -3.89 7.69
N CYS A 54 25.95 -4.53 8.83
CA CYS A 54 27.27 -4.99 9.25
C CYS A 54 27.56 -6.46 8.89
N THR A 55 26.66 -7.14 8.18
CA THR A 55 26.76 -8.58 7.92
C THR A 55 28.11 -8.96 7.31
N LYS A 56 28.68 -8.07 6.49
CA LYS A 56 29.99 -8.24 5.83
C LYS A 56 31.09 -7.33 6.40
N ASP A 57 30.77 -6.48 7.38
CA ASP A 57 31.68 -5.50 7.94
C ASP A 57 32.50 -6.12 9.08
N LYS A 58 33.72 -6.54 8.77
CA LYS A 58 34.65 -7.15 9.74
C LYS A 58 35.26 -6.13 10.72
N ASN A 59 35.11 -4.83 10.47
CA ASN A 59 35.61 -3.79 11.37
C ASN A 59 34.68 -3.59 12.58
N ARG A 60 33.48 -4.20 12.55
CA ARG A 60 32.49 -4.17 13.64
C ARG A 60 32.27 -5.59 14.19
N PRO A 61 33.22 -6.13 14.97
CA PRO A 61 33.19 -7.53 15.39
C PRO A 61 32.07 -7.86 16.39
N THR A 62 31.62 -6.88 17.17
CA THR A 62 30.52 -7.01 18.14
C THR A 62 29.14 -6.69 17.55
N CYS A 63 29.01 -6.70 16.22
CA CYS A 63 27.77 -6.31 15.58
C CYS A 63 26.59 -7.23 15.91
N ASN A 64 25.38 -6.66 15.93
CA ASN A 64 24.11 -7.39 16.05
C ASN A 64 23.59 -7.91 14.70
N GLY A 65 24.45 -8.61 13.96
CA GLY A 65 24.15 -9.08 12.62
C GLY A 65 23.05 -10.16 12.58
N PRO A 66 22.36 -10.34 11.44
CA PRO A 66 21.22 -11.25 11.32
C PRO A 66 21.59 -12.69 11.63
N LEU A 67 20.73 -13.37 12.38
CA LEU A 67 20.92 -14.78 12.69
C LEU A 67 20.79 -15.64 11.41
N PRO A 68 21.66 -16.65 11.22
CA PRO A 68 21.84 -17.35 9.94
C PRO A 68 20.70 -18.31 9.57
N GLY A 69 19.77 -18.60 10.48
CA GLY A 69 18.69 -19.56 10.26
C GLY A 69 17.65 -19.52 11.37
N PRO A 70 16.73 -20.51 11.44
CA PRO A 70 15.66 -20.52 12.43
C PRO A 70 16.09 -20.91 13.85
N GLY A 71 17.34 -21.34 14.05
CA GLY A 71 17.84 -21.78 15.35
C GLY A 71 17.82 -23.30 15.53
N PRO A 72 17.86 -23.80 16.78
CA PRO A 72 17.64 -23.08 18.03
C PRO A 72 18.80 -22.16 18.45
N TYR A 73 18.47 -21.06 19.13
CA TYR A 73 19.42 -20.13 19.74
C TYR A 73 19.20 -20.00 21.24
N GLN A 74 20.25 -19.68 21.98
CA GLN A 74 20.18 -19.32 23.38
C GLN A 74 20.85 -17.96 23.58
N VAL A 75 20.34 -17.17 24.52
CA VAL A 75 20.91 -15.87 24.85
C VAL A 75 21.19 -15.78 26.34
N LYS A 76 22.18 -15.00 26.72
CA LYS A 76 22.42 -14.61 28.10
C LYS A 76 22.95 -13.18 28.15
N PHE A 77 22.85 -12.55 29.30
CA PHE A 77 23.40 -11.22 29.53
C PHE A 77 24.71 -11.32 30.30
N LEU A 78 25.67 -10.51 29.90
CA LEU A 78 26.95 -10.34 30.56
C LEU A 78 27.12 -8.85 30.87
N ALA A 79 27.31 -8.52 32.15
CA ALA A 79 27.69 -7.18 32.57
C ALA A 79 29.22 -7.12 32.66
N LEU A 80 29.80 -6.10 32.03
CA LEU A 80 31.24 -5.88 31.94
C LEU A 80 31.56 -4.51 32.59
N ASN A 81 32.73 -4.42 33.22
CA ASN A 81 33.37 -3.15 33.59
C ASN A 81 34.79 -3.10 32.96
N ASP A 82 35.56 -2.06 33.26
CA ASP A 82 36.92 -1.89 32.73
C ASP A 82 37.89 -3.02 33.11
N SER A 83 37.57 -3.81 34.14
CA SER A 83 38.36 -4.95 34.61
C SER A 83 37.86 -6.31 34.09
N GLY A 84 36.74 -6.34 33.35
CA GLY A 84 36.15 -7.56 32.79
C GLY A 84 34.72 -7.84 33.28
N PRO A 85 34.27 -9.11 33.23
CA PRO A 85 32.92 -9.49 33.65
C PRO A 85 32.66 -9.30 35.14
N VAL A 86 31.53 -8.70 35.49
CA VAL A 86 31.11 -8.46 36.87
C VAL A 86 29.83 -9.20 37.26
N ALA A 87 28.98 -9.53 36.29
CA ALA A 87 27.77 -10.31 36.52
C ALA A 87 27.32 -11.00 35.23
N GLU A 88 26.58 -12.09 35.36
CA GLU A 88 25.95 -12.78 34.24
C GLU A 88 24.60 -13.36 34.59
N THR A 89 23.79 -13.65 33.57
CA THR A 89 22.61 -14.49 33.72
C THR A 89 22.91 -15.93 33.30
N ALA A 90 22.05 -16.86 33.70
CA ALA A 90 21.96 -18.16 33.03
C ALA A 90 21.62 -17.97 31.54
N TRP A 91 21.90 -19.00 30.73
CA TRP A 91 21.38 -19.09 29.37
C TRP A 91 19.86 -19.18 29.41
N SER A 92 19.21 -18.52 28.45
CA SER A 92 17.79 -18.69 28.20
C SER A 92 17.47 -20.13 27.78
N GLU A 93 16.20 -20.49 27.89
CA GLU A 93 15.66 -21.62 27.14
C GLU A 93 15.93 -21.46 25.63
N PRO A 94 16.00 -22.56 24.86
CA PRO A 94 16.15 -22.51 23.42
C PRO A 94 15.02 -21.71 22.75
N ILE A 95 15.39 -20.79 21.86
CA ILE A 95 14.49 -19.92 21.10
C ILE A 95 14.60 -20.27 19.62
N THR A 96 13.47 -20.42 18.94
CA THR A 96 13.39 -20.58 17.49
C THR A 96 12.83 -19.32 16.83
N LEU A 97 13.41 -18.94 15.70
CA LEU A 97 12.93 -17.81 14.92
C LEU A 97 11.77 -18.23 14.04
N ARG A 98 10.89 -17.28 13.74
CA ARG A 98 9.82 -17.48 12.76
C ARG A 98 10.44 -17.64 11.37
N THR A 99 10.19 -18.79 10.74
CA THR A 99 10.58 -19.04 9.37
C THR A 99 9.59 -18.39 8.42
N ALA A 100 10.08 -17.58 7.48
CA ALA A 100 9.24 -17.09 6.39
C ALA A 100 8.81 -18.27 5.50
N GLN A 101 7.57 -18.22 5.02
CA GLN A 101 7.08 -19.24 4.09
C GLN A 101 7.90 -19.15 2.79
N PRO A 102 8.40 -20.28 2.25
CA PRO A 102 9.15 -20.26 1.00
C PRO A 102 8.31 -19.62 -0.10
N LEU A 103 8.93 -18.79 -0.95
CA LEU A 103 8.22 -18.13 -2.06
C LEU A 103 7.50 -19.15 -2.97
N SER A 104 8.06 -20.35 -3.13
CA SER A 104 7.45 -21.47 -3.86
C SER A 104 6.14 -21.98 -3.26
N ASN A 105 5.93 -21.76 -1.96
CA ASN A 105 4.74 -22.18 -1.22
C ASN A 105 3.76 -21.02 -0.99
N ILE A 106 4.09 -19.82 -1.48
CA ILE A 106 3.17 -18.70 -1.49
C ILE A 106 2.26 -18.92 -2.71
N SER A 107 0.98 -19.23 -2.44
CA SER A 107 -0.02 -19.27 -3.50
C SER A 107 -0.18 -17.86 -4.06
N THR A 108 0.38 -17.62 -5.24
CA THR A 108 0.17 -16.40 -6.03
C THR A 108 -1.14 -16.46 -6.82
N ALA A 109 -1.97 -17.50 -6.59
CA ALA A 109 -3.28 -17.58 -7.20
C ALA A 109 -4.04 -16.29 -6.84
N PRO A 110 -4.57 -15.56 -7.83
CA PRO A 110 -5.31 -14.34 -7.57
C PRO A 110 -6.45 -14.69 -6.63
N SER A 111 -6.41 -14.13 -5.42
CA SER A 111 -7.44 -14.40 -4.43
C SER A 111 -8.81 -14.09 -5.04
N ASN A 112 -9.80 -14.95 -4.81
CA ASN A 112 -11.16 -14.82 -5.36
C ASN A 112 -11.85 -13.48 -4.98
N HIS A 113 -11.28 -12.71 -4.06
CA HIS A 113 -11.69 -11.35 -3.73
C HIS A 113 -11.59 -10.37 -4.91
N SER A 114 -10.73 -10.65 -5.90
CA SER A 114 -10.53 -9.77 -7.06
C SER A 114 -11.73 -9.74 -7.99
N ALA A 115 -12.37 -10.88 -8.28
CA ALA A 115 -13.48 -10.92 -9.24
C ALA A 115 -14.72 -10.13 -8.75
N ALA A 116 -15.08 -10.26 -7.48
CA ALA A 116 -16.20 -9.53 -6.90
C ALA A 116 -15.92 -8.02 -6.83
N MET A 117 -14.69 -7.64 -6.44
CA MET A 117 -14.29 -6.23 -6.40
C MET A 117 -14.30 -5.60 -7.79
N ILE A 118 -13.79 -6.31 -8.82
CA ILE A 118 -13.80 -5.87 -10.21
C ILE A 118 -15.24 -5.74 -10.73
N ALA A 119 -16.12 -6.69 -10.42
CA ALA A 119 -17.53 -6.60 -10.82
C ALA A 119 -18.23 -5.39 -10.20
N ILE A 120 -18.03 -5.15 -8.90
CA ILE A 120 -18.61 -4.01 -8.18
C ILE A 120 -18.09 -2.68 -8.73
N THR A 121 -16.78 -2.53 -8.91
CA THR A 121 -16.21 -1.28 -9.45
C THR A 121 -16.66 -1.02 -10.88
N SER A 122 -16.79 -2.05 -11.71
CA SER A 122 -17.33 -1.94 -13.07
C SER A 122 -18.80 -1.47 -13.07
N ILE A 123 -19.67 -2.10 -12.27
CA ILE A 123 -21.08 -1.73 -12.14
C ILE A 123 -21.22 -0.29 -11.64
N LEU A 124 -20.52 0.07 -10.56
CA LEU A 124 -20.56 1.42 -10.00
C LEU A 124 -20.07 2.47 -10.99
N SER A 125 -19.02 2.17 -11.75
CA SER A 125 -18.48 3.06 -12.79
C SER A 125 -19.51 3.30 -13.91
N ILE A 126 -20.17 2.25 -14.40
CA ILE A 126 -21.20 2.34 -15.44
C ILE A 126 -22.40 3.15 -14.93
N LEU A 127 -22.92 2.83 -13.74
CA LEU A 127 -24.04 3.55 -13.15
C LEU A 127 -23.72 5.03 -12.94
N PHE A 128 -22.51 5.34 -12.46
CA PHE A 128 -22.06 6.71 -12.29
C PHE A 128 -21.97 7.47 -13.63
N ALA A 129 -21.43 6.85 -14.67
CA ALA A 129 -21.38 7.44 -16.00
C ALA A 129 -22.78 7.72 -16.57
N ILE A 130 -23.74 6.80 -16.37
CA ILE A 130 -25.14 7.00 -16.77
C ILE A 130 -25.75 8.17 -15.99
N LEU A 131 -25.55 8.23 -14.67
CA LEU A 131 -26.05 9.33 -13.84
C LEU A 131 -25.48 10.69 -14.25
N LEU A 132 -24.18 10.75 -14.61
CA LEU A 132 -23.58 11.97 -15.12
C LEU A 132 -24.13 12.35 -16.50
N ALA A 133 -24.32 11.38 -17.40
CA ALA A 133 -24.87 11.63 -18.72
C ALA A 133 -26.31 12.15 -18.65
N THR A 134 -27.16 11.57 -17.78
CA THR A 134 -28.52 12.05 -17.57
C THR A 134 -28.53 13.42 -16.91
N LEU A 135 -27.66 13.68 -15.93
CA LEU A 135 -27.52 15.01 -15.33
C LEU A 135 -27.12 16.06 -16.37
N VAL A 136 -26.13 15.78 -17.21
CA VAL A 136 -25.70 16.69 -18.29
C VAL A 136 -26.84 16.90 -19.28
N ALA A 137 -27.53 15.84 -19.70
CA ALA A 137 -28.68 15.95 -20.58
C ALA A 137 -29.80 16.80 -19.95
N MET A 138 -30.08 16.65 -18.66
CA MET A 138 -31.06 17.46 -17.94
C MET A 138 -30.62 18.93 -17.82
N LEU A 139 -29.32 19.20 -17.64
CA LEU A 139 -28.80 20.57 -17.60
C LEU A 139 -28.83 21.24 -18.97
N LEU A 140 -28.56 20.48 -20.06
CA LEU A 140 -28.59 20.99 -21.43
C LEU A 140 -30.01 21.10 -21.99
N CYS A 141 -30.89 20.14 -21.70
CA CYS A 141 -32.29 20.13 -22.14
C CYS A 141 -33.20 20.91 -21.19
N GLY A 142 -32.83 21.10 -19.92
CA GLY A 142 -33.62 21.85 -18.94
C GLY A 142 -33.54 23.36 -19.12
N THR A 143 -32.64 23.85 -19.99
CA THR A 143 -32.51 25.27 -20.34
C THR A 143 -33.29 25.68 -21.59
N GLU A 144 -33.92 24.76 -22.32
CA GLU A 144 -34.73 25.06 -23.52
C GLU A 144 -35.99 24.17 -23.58
N PRO A 145 -37.20 24.71 -23.78
CA PRO A 145 -38.45 23.95 -23.74
C PRO A 145 -38.70 23.16 -25.03
N THR A 146 -37.73 22.39 -25.54
CA THR A 146 -37.95 21.65 -26.80
C THR A 146 -37.10 20.40 -26.90
N CYS A 147 -37.44 19.34 -26.18
CA CYS A 147 -37.01 18.00 -26.59
C CYS A 147 -38.17 17.02 -26.46
N GLY A 148 -39.15 17.17 -27.35
CA GLY A 148 -40.33 16.34 -27.43
C GLY A 148 -40.94 16.36 -28.84
N SER A 149 -40.61 15.32 -29.61
CA SER A 149 -41.25 14.85 -30.85
C SER A 149 -41.37 15.83 -32.03
N SER A 150 -40.60 15.55 -33.09
CA SER A 150 -41.05 15.84 -34.45
C SER A 150 -41.03 14.53 -35.25
N THR A 151 -42.11 13.76 -35.14
CA THR A 151 -42.53 12.87 -36.22
C THR A 151 -42.53 13.66 -37.52
N PHE A 152 -41.68 13.22 -38.44
CA PHE A 152 -41.56 13.72 -39.80
C PHE A 152 -42.95 13.83 -40.45
N SER A 153 -43.49 15.04 -40.49
CA SER A 153 -44.74 15.34 -41.18
C SER A 153 -44.35 15.75 -42.60
N LYS A 154 -44.74 14.90 -43.55
CA LYS A 154 -44.67 15.05 -45.00
C LYS A 154 -44.90 16.51 -45.45
N PRO A 155 -44.13 17.07 -46.41
CA PRO A 155 -44.42 18.41 -46.90
C PRO A 155 -45.77 18.40 -47.61
N GLU A 156 -46.68 19.25 -47.14
CA GLU A 156 -47.96 19.50 -47.78
C GLU A 156 -47.72 20.20 -49.13
N GLU A 157 -48.29 19.61 -50.17
CA GLU A 157 -48.23 20.10 -51.54
C GLU A 157 -48.94 21.46 -51.62
N VAL A 158 -48.16 22.53 -51.79
CA VAL A 158 -48.69 23.89 -51.97
C VAL A 158 -49.52 23.94 -53.25
N ARG A 159 -50.84 23.88 -53.11
CA ARG A 159 -51.74 24.23 -54.21
C ARG A 159 -51.71 25.75 -54.39
N VAL A 160 -50.99 26.18 -55.42
CA VAL A 160 -51.01 27.56 -55.90
C VAL A 160 -52.41 27.88 -56.43
N GLN A 161 -53.20 28.63 -55.64
CA GLN A 161 -54.48 29.17 -56.06
C GLN A 161 -54.24 30.31 -57.05
N ARG A 162 -54.51 30.09 -58.35
CA ARG A 162 -54.45 31.14 -59.38
C ARG A 162 -55.63 32.10 -59.19
N TYR A 163 -55.33 33.37 -58.89
CA TYR A 163 -56.31 34.45 -58.89
C TYR A 163 -56.39 35.08 -60.29
N ASN A 164 -57.62 35.22 -60.81
CA ASN A 164 -57.91 35.96 -62.03
C ASN A 164 -58.14 37.43 -61.68
N THR A 165 -57.38 38.33 -62.30
CA THR A 165 -57.49 39.78 -62.12
C THR A 165 -58.69 40.29 -62.93
N HIS A 166 -59.77 40.69 -62.26
CA HIS A 166 -60.86 41.42 -62.91
C HIS A 166 -60.47 42.89 -63.03
N HIS A 167 -60.23 43.36 -64.27
CA HIS A 167 -60.06 44.78 -64.54
C HIS A 167 -61.37 45.53 -64.29
N VAL A 168 -61.25 46.59 -63.50
CA VAL A 168 -62.29 47.54 -63.10
C VAL A 168 -62.76 48.34 -64.32
N TYR A 169 -64.08 48.49 -64.47
CA TYR A 169 -64.70 49.39 -65.45
C TYR A 169 -64.49 50.84 -65.03
N ASP A 170 -63.91 51.67 -65.91
CA ASP A 170 -64.03 53.13 -65.83
C ASP A 170 -65.28 53.60 -66.61
N GLN A 171 -66.05 54.45 -65.95
CA GLN A 171 -67.33 55.03 -66.39
C GLN A 171 -67.18 56.10 -67.49
N PRO A 172 -68.27 56.47 -68.19
CA PRO A 172 -68.24 56.95 -69.58
C PRO A 172 -67.94 58.46 -69.71
N ALA A 173 -67.33 58.84 -70.84
CA ALA A 173 -67.31 60.21 -71.32
C ALA A 173 -68.54 60.51 -72.19
N ALA A 174 -69.09 61.71 -72.01
CA ALA A 174 -70.36 62.19 -72.55
C ALA A 174 -70.38 62.40 -74.07
N ARG A 175 -71.60 62.39 -74.61
CA ARG A 175 -71.96 62.67 -76.00
C ARG A 175 -71.60 64.09 -76.45
N LEU A 176 -71.28 64.20 -77.75
CA LEU A 176 -71.68 65.30 -78.64
C LEU A 176 -72.17 64.67 -79.95
#